data_AF-I0H7U7-F1
#
_entry.id   AF-I0H7U7-F1
#
_cell.length_a   1.000
_cell.length_b   1.000
_cell.length_c   1.000
_cell.angle_alpha   90.00
_cell.angle_beta   90.00
_cell.angle_gamma   90.00
#
_symmetry.space_group_name_H-M   'P 1'
#
loop_
_entity.id
_entity.type
_entity.pdbx_description
1 polymer ?
#
loop_
_entity_poly.entity_id
_entity_poly.type
_entity_poly.pdbx_seq_one_letter_code
_entity_poly.pdbx_strand_id
1 'polypeptide(L)'
;MGAAVDALYRALLSDDRLNGYFAGIDLDRLKRHMGALLSQVLGGPANYTGRALRAAHARLAVSQAHFDLVGAYLVGVLAGLDVDDEVLAAVRKVLAGVSADIVG
;
A
#
# COMPACT_ATOMS: atom_id res chain seq x y z
N MET A 1 3.08 -5.89 12.06
CA MET A 1 2.79 -5.68 10.63
C MET A 1 1.62 -6.47 10.07
N GLY A 2 1.43 -7.76 10.39
CA GLY A 2 0.30 -8.54 9.84
C GLY A 2 -1.07 -7.90 10.03
N ALA A 3 -1.41 -7.45 11.24
CA ALA A 3 -2.69 -6.81 11.53
C ALA A 3 -2.94 -5.52 10.71
N ALA A 4 -1.91 -4.68 10.52
CA ALA A 4 -2.01 -3.47 9.71
C ALA A 4 -2.29 -3.80 8.23
N VAL A 5 -1.57 -4.80 7.70
CA VAL A 5 -1.77 -5.25 6.33
C VAL A 5 -3.16 -5.85 6.13
N ASP A 6 -3.64 -6.65 7.08
CA ASP A 6 -4.98 -7.22 7.02
C ASP A 6 -6.07 -6.15 7.07
N ALA A 7 -5.92 -5.15 7.94
CA ALA A 7 -6.84 -4.02 8.04
C ALA A 7 -6.86 -3.20 6.75
N LEU A 8 -5.68 -2.94 6.16
CA LEU A 8 -5.57 -2.26 4.86
C LEU A 8 -6.35 -3.00 3.78
N TYR A 9 -6.05 -4.28 3.55
CA TYR A 9 -6.73 -5.01 2.47
C TYR A 9 -8.22 -5.20 2.73
N ARG A 10 -8.67 -5.30 3.98
CA ARG A 10 -10.10 -5.28 4.31
C ARG A 10 -10.75 -3.97 3.86
N ALA A 11 -10.12 -2.83 4.13
CA ALA A 11 -10.62 -1.52 3.72
C ALA A 11 -10.63 -1.37 2.20
N LEU A 12 -9.55 -1.76 1.50
CA LEU A 12 -9.45 -1.67 0.05
C LEU A 12 -10.48 -2.55 -0.67
N LEU A 13 -10.73 -3.76 -0.17
CA LEU A 13 -11.71 -4.68 -0.76
C LEU A 13 -13.16 -4.27 -0.49
N SER A 14 -13.39 -3.45 0.53
CA SER A 14 -14.72 -2.91 0.86
C SER A 14 -15.06 -1.63 0.10
N ASP A 15 -14.10 -1.06 -0.64
CA ASP A 15 -14.33 0.13 -1.46
C ASP A 15 -14.60 -0.27 -2.91
N ASP A 16 -15.82 -0.01 -3.39
CA ASP A 16 -16.25 -0.33 -4.76
C ASP A 16 -15.44 0.37 -5.85
N ARG A 17 -14.72 1.45 -5.51
CA ARG A 17 -13.82 2.15 -6.44
C ARG A 17 -12.50 1.40 -6.63
N LEU A 18 -12.13 0.53 -5.69
CA LEU A 18 -10.83 -0.13 -5.63
C LEU A 18 -10.90 -1.65 -5.74
N ASN A 19 -11.98 -2.28 -5.29
CA ASN A 19 -12.05 -3.75 -5.15
C ASN A 19 -11.78 -4.50 -6.47
N GLY A 20 -12.15 -3.90 -7.62
CA GLY A 20 -11.94 -4.47 -8.94
C GLY A 20 -10.48 -4.72 -9.30
N TYR A 21 -9.53 -3.94 -8.74
CA TYR A 21 -8.08 -4.14 -8.95
C TYR A 21 -7.56 -5.45 -8.38
N PHE A 22 -8.29 -6.03 -7.42
CA PHE A 22 -7.85 -7.22 -6.68
C PHE A 22 -8.55 -8.50 -7.14
N ALA A 23 -9.40 -8.43 -8.17
CA ALA A 23 -10.09 -9.58 -8.72
C ALA A 23 -9.10 -10.64 -9.24
N GLY A 24 -9.22 -11.88 -8.76
CA GLY A 24 -8.35 -13.00 -9.14
C GLY A 24 -6.92 -12.93 -8.60
N ILE A 25 -6.63 -12.00 -7.69
CA ILE A 25 -5.30 -11.88 -7.07
C ILE A 25 -5.22 -12.80 -5.84
N ASP A 26 -4.08 -13.49 -5.70
CA ASP A 26 -3.72 -14.18 -4.45
C ASP A 26 -3.45 -13.14 -3.36
N LEU A 27 -4.46 -12.87 -2.54
CA LEU A 27 -4.43 -11.88 -1.47
C LEU A 27 -3.40 -12.25 -0.39
N ASP A 28 -3.18 -13.53 -0.09
CA ASP A 28 -2.22 -13.92 0.93
C ASP A 28 -0.80 -13.61 0.47
N ARG A 29 -0.48 -13.90 -0.80
CA ARG A 29 0.79 -13.51 -1.39
C ARG A 29 0.95 -12.00 -1.46
N LEU A 30 -0.11 -11.29 -1.85
CA LEU A 30 -0.09 -9.83 -1.96
C LEU A 30 0.11 -9.17 -0.57
N LYS A 31 -0.55 -9.66 0.47
CA LYS A 31 -0.37 -9.22 1.85
C LYS A 31 1.05 -9.43 2.35
N ARG A 32 1.67 -10.59 2.08
CA ARG A 32 3.09 -10.83 2.41
C ARG A 32 4.01 -9.81 1.74
N HIS A 33 3.77 -9.52 0.46
CA HIS A 33 4.54 -8.49 -0.26
C HIS A 33 4.36 -7.09 0.34
N MET A 34 3.13 -6.69 0.64
CA MET A 34 2.85 -5.39 1.27
C MET A 34 3.49 -5.29 2.67
N GLY A 35 3.43 -6.36 3.46
CA GLY A 35 4.07 -6.40 4.77
C GLY A 35 5.59 -6.20 4.70
N ALA A 36 6.25 -6.81 3.71
CA ALA A 36 7.68 -6.62 3.47
C ALA A 36 8.00 -5.18 3.03
N LEU A 37 7.20 -4.62 2.11
CA LEU A 37 7.36 -3.24 1.64
C LEU A 37 7.20 -2.22 2.77
N LEU A 38 6.12 -2.32 3.55
CA LEU A 38 5.88 -1.43 4.69
C LEU A 38 6.98 -1.57 5.73
N SER A 39 7.42 -2.80 6.02
CA SER A 39 8.53 -3.01 6.95
C SER A 39 9.81 -2.33 6.46
N GLN A 40 10.14 -2.40 5.17
CA GLN A 40 11.31 -1.72 4.60
C GLN A 40 11.16 -0.19 4.67
N VAL A 41 10.00 0.34 4.28
CA VAL A 41 9.72 1.79 4.27
C VAL A 41 9.79 2.39 5.67
N LEU A 42 9.38 1.63 6.68
CA LEU A 42 9.39 2.02 8.09
C LEU A 42 10.73 1.77 8.79
N GLY A 43 11.81 1.46 8.04
CA GLY A 43 13.14 1.24 8.60
C GLY A 43 13.33 -0.11 9.31
N GLY A 44 12.39 -1.04 9.14
CA GLY A 44 12.50 -2.41 9.62
C GLY A 44 13.47 -3.26 8.77
N PRO A 45 13.86 -4.45 9.26
CA PRO A 45 14.90 -5.28 8.65
C PRO A 45 14.48 -5.97 7.33
N ALA A 46 13.27 -5.71 6.84
CA ALA A 46 12.74 -6.37 5.66
C ALA A 46 13.36 -5.80 4.38
N ASN A 47 13.72 -6.70 3.47
CA ASN A 47 14.11 -6.34 2.11
C ASN A 47 12.98 -6.73 1.16
N TYR A 48 12.33 -5.73 0.58
CA TYR A 48 11.42 -5.88 -0.54
C TYR A 48 12.23 -6.25 -1.79
N THR A 49 12.09 -7.50 -2.23
CA THR A 49 12.71 -8.03 -3.47
C THR A 49 11.69 -8.16 -4.61
N GLY A 50 10.51 -7.56 -4.46
CA GLY A 50 9.45 -7.66 -5.45
C GLY A 50 9.77 -6.89 -6.74
N ARG A 51 8.87 -7.01 -7.72
CA ARG A 51 8.97 -6.24 -8.97
C ARG A 51 9.04 -4.75 -8.65
N ALA A 52 9.77 -4.00 -9.47
CA ALA A 52 9.70 -2.54 -9.45
C ALA A 52 8.24 -2.09 -9.52
N LEU A 53 7.86 -1.08 -8.72
CA LEU A 53 6.47 -0.61 -8.60
C LEU A 53 5.86 -0.32 -9.97
N ARG A 54 6.62 0.34 -10.86
CA ARG A 54 6.25 0.57 -12.26
C ARG A 54 5.87 -0.69 -13.00
N ALA A 55 6.70 -1.72 -12.96
CA ALA A 55 6.41 -2.98 -13.64
C ALA A 55 5.21 -3.72 -13.04
N ALA A 56 5.02 -3.63 -11.72
CA ALA A 56 3.91 -4.27 -11.02
C ALA A 56 2.55 -3.63 -11.34
N HIS A 57 2.50 -2.30 -11.51
CA HIS A 57 1.25 -1.54 -11.69
C HIS A 57 0.96 -1.14 -13.15
N ALA A 58 1.91 -1.29 -14.08
CA ALA A 58 1.80 -0.83 -15.47
C ALA A 58 0.55 -1.28 -16.25
N ARG A 59 -0.11 -2.37 -15.86
CA ARG A 59 -1.31 -2.90 -16.55
C ARG A 59 -2.61 -2.59 -15.82
N LEU A 60 -2.56 -1.89 -14.70
CA LEU A 60 -3.72 -1.62 -13.87
C LEU A 60 -4.45 -0.35 -14.29
N ALA A 61 -3.82 0.56 -15.04
CA ALA A 61 -4.41 1.87 -15.35
C ALA A 61 -4.83 2.62 -14.07
N VAL A 62 -3.89 2.78 -13.12
CA VAL A 62 -4.18 3.38 -11.81
C VAL A 62 -4.29 4.90 -11.97
N SER A 63 -5.47 5.45 -11.70
CA SER A 63 -5.65 6.89 -11.67
C SER A 63 -5.00 7.51 -10.43
N GLN A 64 -4.65 8.80 -10.50
CA GLN A 64 -4.17 9.54 -9.33
C GLN A 64 -5.17 9.46 -8.17
N ALA A 65 -6.47 9.57 -8.45
CA ALA A 65 -7.52 9.48 -7.44
C ALA A 65 -7.54 8.12 -6.71
N HIS A 66 -7.35 7.02 -7.45
CA HIS A 66 -7.28 5.69 -6.83
C HIS A 66 -5.99 5.49 -6.03
N PHE A 67 -4.87 6.02 -6.52
CA PHE A 67 -3.62 6.01 -5.77
C PHE A 67 -3.75 6.77 -4.44
N ASP A 68 -4.30 7.98 -4.48
CA ASP A 68 -4.50 8.82 -3.30
C ASP A 68 -5.42 8.16 -2.28
N LEU A 69 -6.45 7.46 -2.76
CA LEU A 69 -7.39 6.73 -1.92
C LEU A 69 -6.72 5.55 -1.20
N VAL A 70 -5.90 4.76 -1.90
CA VAL A 70 -5.09 3.70 -1.28
C VAL A 70 -4.13 4.30 -0.23
N GLY A 71 -3.50 5.43 -0.54
CA GLY A 71 -2.64 6.16 0.40
C GLY A 71 -3.40 6.62 1.66
N ALA A 72 -4.61 7.14 1.50
CA ALA A 72 -5.47 7.55 2.61
C ALA A 72 -5.85 6.35 3.50
N TYR A 73 -6.21 5.21 2.91
CA TYR A 73 -6.49 3.98 3.66
C TYR A 73 -5.27 3.49 4.45
N LEU A 74 -4.09 3.48 3.83
CA LEU A 74 -2.86 3.08 4.50
C LEU A 74 -2.57 3.97 5.71
N VAL A 75 -2.62 5.29 5.54
CA VAL A 75 -2.35 6.22 6.63
C VAL A 75 -3.42 6.11 7.73
N GLY A 76 -4.70 5.98 7.36
CA GLY A 76 -5.79 5.81 8.33
C GLY A 76 -5.65 4.54 9.16
N VAL A 77 -5.24 3.42 8.54
CA VAL A 77 -4.98 2.17 9.25
C VAL A 77 -3.80 2.29 10.20
N LEU A 78 -2.70 2.93 9.78
CA LEU A 78 -1.54 3.13 10.65
C LEU A 78 -1.84 4.07 11.81
N ALA A 79 -2.58 5.15 11.57
CA ALA A 79 -3.03 6.06 12.64
C ALA A 79 -3.94 5.34 13.66
N GLY A 80 -4.84 4.46 13.20
CA GLY A 80 -5.67 3.65 14.09
C GLY A 80 -4.91 2.58 14.89
N LEU A 81 -3.62 2.36 14.59
CA LEU A 81 -2.72 1.48 15.34
C LEU A 81 -1.78 2.25 16.28
N ASP A 82 -2.05 3.54 16.50
CA ASP A 82 -1.30 4.41 17.42
C ASP A 82 0.19 4.51 17.07
N VAL A 83 0.49 4.54 15.77
CA VAL A 83 1.84 4.76 15.25
C VAL A 83 2.16 6.25 15.29
N ASP A 84 3.37 6.60 15.75
CA ASP A 84 3.83 7.99 15.90
C ASP A 84 3.66 8.86 14.65
N ASP A 85 3.35 10.14 14.84
CA ASP A 85 3.15 11.11 13.75
C ASP A 85 4.36 11.25 12.82
N GLU A 86 5.58 11.10 13.35
CA GLU A 86 6.81 11.11 12.55
C GLU A 86 6.82 9.97 11.52
N VAL A 87 6.33 8.80 11.94
CA VAL A 87 6.22 7.64 11.07
C VAL A 87 5.12 7.85 10.02
N LEU A 88 3.98 8.42 10.41
CA LEU A 88 2.91 8.77 9.45
C LEU A 88 3.41 9.79 8.41
N ALA A 89 4.20 10.78 8.83
CA ALA A 89 4.82 11.74 7.93
C ALA A 89 5.83 11.06 6.97
N ALA A 90 6.64 10.13 7.46
CA ALA A 90 7.56 9.35 6.65
C ALA A 90 6.81 8.52 5.59
N VAL A 91 5.72 7.84 5.97
CA VAL A 91 4.87 7.08 5.04
C VAL A 91 4.27 7.97 3.96
N ARG A 92 3.72 9.15 4.32
CA ARG A 92 3.19 10.12 3.35
C ARG A 92 4.26 10.58 2.37
N LYS A 93 5.48 10.84 2.85
CA LYS A 93 6.62 11.23 2.00
C LYS A 93 6.98 10.12 1.00
N VAL A 94 7.00 8.86 1.44
CA VAL A 94 7.25 7.74 0.53
C VAL A 94 6.14 7.61 -0.50
N LEU A 95 4.87 7.69 -0.10
CA LEU A 95 3.73 7.66 -1.03
C LEU A 95 3.86 8.74 -2.12
N ALA A 96 4.18 9.97 -1.73
CA ALA A 96 4.40 11.06 -2.66
C ALA A 96 5.54 10.77 -3.66
N GLY A 97 6.62 10.13 -3.20
CA GLY A 97 7.77 9.78 -4.03
C GLY A 97 7.52 8.66 -5.04
N VAL A 98 6.57 7.75 -4.78
CA VAL A 98 6.32 6.57 -5.63
C VAL A 98 5.09 6.71 -6.54
N SER A 99 4.29 7.77 -6.38
CA SER A 99 3.07 7.99 -7.18
C SER A 99 3.34 7.90 -8.68
N ALA A 100 4.42 8.52 -9.16
CA ALA A 100 4.79 8.54 -10.58
C ALA A 100 5.21 7.18 -11.15
N ASP A 101 5.52 6.20 -10.31
CA ASP A 101 5.77 4.82 -10.71
C ASP A 101 4.49 3.98 -10.75
N ILE A 102 3.42 4.40 -10.09
CA ILE A 102 2.21 3.59 -9.96
C ILE A 102 1.09 4.11 -10.84
N VAL A 103 0.94 5.43 -10.92
CA VAL A 103 -0.08 6.11 -11.73
C VAL A 103 0.30 6.03 -13.21
N GLY A 104 -0.67 5.66 -14.05
CA GLY A 104 -0.51 5.52 -15.50
C GLY A 104 -1.71 4.87 -16.17
#